data_AF-X1JW14-F1
#
_entry.id   AF-X1JW14-F1
#
_cell.length_a   1.000
_cell.length_b   1.000
_cell.length_c   1.000
_cell.angle_alpha   90.00
_cell.angle_beta   90.00
_cell.angle_gamma   90.00
#
_symmetry.space_group_name_H-M   'P 1'
#
loop_
_entity.id
_entity.type
_entity.pdbx_description
1 polymer ?
#
loop_
_entity_poly.entity_id
_entity_poly.type
_entity_poly.pdbx_seq_one_letter_code
_entity_poly.pdbx_strand_id
1 'polypeptide(L)' 'IGFAITNISIWLLPVMVDLIGWSFGFTFLVLGPITGIISLIKLRNEPDSQLIAMGKK' A
#
# COMPACT_ATOMS: atom_id res chain seq x y z
N ILE A 1 -23.26 -2.43 -0.60
CA ILE A 1 -21.93 -2.29 -1.27
C ILE A 1 -20.78 -2.57 -0.29
N GLY A 2 -20.72 -1.92 0.88
CA GLY A 2 -19.62 -2.14 1.86
C GLY A 2 -19.36 -3.60 2.25
N PHE A 3 -20.42 -4.38 2.53
CA PHE A 3 -20.31 -5.82 2.84
C PHE A 3 -19.71 -6.66 1.70
N ALA A 4 -20.03 -6.32 0.45
CA ALA A 4 -19.49 -7.01 -0.72
C ALA A 4 -17.99 -6.70 -0.91
N ILE A 5 -17.57 -5.48 -0.60
CA ILE A 5 -16.17 -5.05 -0.67
C ILE A 5 -15.32 -5.79 0.38
N THR A 6 -15.80 -5.93 1.61
CA THR A 6 -15.09 -6.69 2.65
C THR A 6 -14.96 -8.18 2.29
N ASN A 7 -15.92 -8.71 1.56
CA ASN A 7 -15.88 -10.10 1.10
C ASN A 7 -14.71 -10.32 0.13
N ILE A 8 -14.40 -9.36 -0.74
CA ILE A 8 -13.26 -9.47 -1.68
C ILE A 8 -11.95 -9.68 -0.92
N SER A 9 -11.73 -8.96 0.19
CA SER A 9 -10.53 -9.12 1.02
C SER A 9 -10.41 -10.51 1.63
N ILE A 10 -11.53 -11.10 2.06
CA ILE A 10 -11.56 -12.44 2.66
C ILE A 10 -11.24 -13.51 1.60
N TRP A 11 -11.75 -13.35 0.38
CA TRP A 11 -11.52 -14.30 -0.72
C TRP A 11 -10.14 -14.20 -1.34
N LEU A 12 -9.50 -13.02 -1.29
CA LEU A 12 -8.17 -12.81 -1.84
C LEU A 12 -7.07 -13.46 -0.98
N LEU A 13 -7.26 -13.51 0.34
CA LEU A 13 -6.29 -14.07 1.27
C LEU A 13 -5.91 -15.54 0.99
N PRO A 14 -6.85 -16.51 0.86
CA PRO A 14 -6.49 -17.90 0.59
C PRO A 14 -5.78 -18.07 -0.76
N VAL A 15 -6.20 -17.33 -1.79
CA VAL A 15 -5.54 -17.38 -3.12
C VAL A 15 -4.08 -16.96 -3.03
N MET A 16 -3.77 -15.92 -2.25
CA MET A 16 -2.39 -15.48 -2.04
C MET A 16 -1.59 -16.48 -1.19
N VAL A 17 -2.20 -17.06 -0.16
CA VAL A 17 -1.56 -18.08 0.69
C VAL A 17 -1.25 -19.35 -0.10
N ASP A 18 -2.13 -19.77 -1.01
CA ASP A 18 -1.92 -20.95 -1.86
C ASP A 18 -0.78 -20.75 -2.86
N LEU A 19 -0.59 -19.52 -3.35
CA LEU A 19 0.46 -19.20 -4.34
C LEU A 19 1.85 -19.00 -3.71
N ILE A 20 1.91 -18.42 -2.51
CA ILE A 20 3.16 -17.90 -1.93
C ILE A 20 3.48 -18.52 -0.56
N GLY A 21 2.55 -19.30 0.01
CA GLY A 21 2.66 -19.91 1.33
C GLY A 21 2.39 -18.93 2.48
N TRP A 22 2.08 -19.49 3.66
CA TRP A 22 1.79 -18.71 4.87
C TRP A 22 2.94 -17.77 5.29
N SER A 23 4.19 -18.15 5.01
CA SER A 23 5.38 -17.34 5.31
C SER A 23 5.38 -15.98 4.61
N PHE A 24 4.70 -15.86 3.47
CA PHE A 24 4.62 -14.63 2.66
C PHE A 24 3.19 -14.09 2.53
N GLY A 25 2.24 -14.57 3.34
CA GLY A 25 0.81 -14.21 3.22
C GLY A 25 0.53 -12.70 3.25
N PHE A 26 1.37 -11.92 3.94
CA PHE A 26 1.26 -10.47 4.00
C PHE A 26 2.27 -9.72 3.12
N THR A 27 3.19 -10.41 2.46
CA THR A 27 4.23 -9.77 1.64
C THR A 27 3.65 -9.00 0.47
N PHE A 28 2.51 -9.43 -0.07
CA PHE A 28 1.78 -8.68 -1.10
C PHE A 28 1.38 -7.26 -0.63
N LEU A 29 1.11 -7.07 0.67
CA LEU A 29 0.77 -5.74 1.20
C LEU A 29 1.92 -4.75 1.05
N VAL A 30 3.18 -5.21 0.97
CA VAL A 30 4.37 -4.36 0.82
C VAL A 30 4.33 -3.51 -0.46
N LEU A 31 3.58 -3.94 -1.48
CA LEU A 31 3.34 -3.13 -2.69
C LEU A 31 2.72 -1.76 -2.37
N GLY A 32 1.84 -1.68 -1.36
CA GLY A 32 1.25 -0.42 -0.92
C GLY A 32 2.28 0.55 -0.33
N PRO A 33 3.01 0.18 0.74
CA PRO A 33 4.10 0.97 1.28
C PRO A 33 5.18 1.34 0.26
N ILE A 34 5.57 0.43 -0.65
CA ILE A 34 6.55 0.75 -1.70
C ILE A 34 6.05 1.90 -2.57
N THR A 35 4.81 1.82 -3.07
CA THR A 35 4.24 2.88 -3.92
C THR A 35 4.07 4.19 -3.14
N GLY A 36 3.71 4.12 -1.86
CA GLY A 36 3.65 5.28 -0.96
C GLY A 36 5.02 5.94 -0.76
N ILE A 37 6.06 5.16 -0.46
CA ILE A 37 7.44 5.64 -0.29
C ILE A 37 7.93 6.30 -1.58
N ILE A 38 7.74 5.65 -2.73
CA ILE A 38 8.10 6.24 -4.03
C ILE A 38 7.39 7.57 -4.25
N SER A 39 6.11 7.65 -3.91
CA SER A 39 5.33 8.88 -4.03
C SER A 39 5.86 9.98 -3.12
N LEU A 40 6.25 9.66 -1.88
CA LEU A 40 6.85 10.62 -0.94
C LEU A 40 8.24 11.09 -1.40
N ILE A 41 9.05 10.20 -1.95
CA ILE A 41 10.36 10.55 -2.52
C ILE A 41 10.18 11.50 -3.71
N LYS A 42 9.22 11.20 -4.61
CA LYS A 42 8.89 12.10 -5.72
C LYS A 42 8.38 13.45 -5.22
N LEU A 43 7.49 13.44 -4.22
CA LEU A 43 6.94 14.66 -3.62
C LEU A 43 8.04 15.57 -3.04
N ARG A 44 9.10 15.02 -2.43
CA ARG A 44 10.22 15.82 -1.91
C ARG A 44 10.92 16.69 -2.96
N ASN A 45 10.83 16.34 -4.24
CA ASN A 45 11.42 17.11 -5.33
C ASN A 45 10.45 18.16 -5.91
N GLU A 46 9.17 18.11 -5.57
CA GLU A 46 8.19 19.11 -6.00
C GLU A 46 8.32 20.39 -5.16
N PRO A 47 8.40 21.59 -5.77
CA PRO A 47 8.47 22.86 -5.04
C PRO A 47 7.25 23.06 -4.13
N ASP A 48 6.07 22.61 -4.58
CA ASP A 48 4.81 22.70 -3.84
C ASP A 48 4.79 21.84 -2.57
N SER A 49 5.70 20.88 -2.44
CA SER A 49 5.81 20.06 -1.22
C SER A 49 6.12 20.89 0.02
N GLN A 50 6.74 22.07 -0.12
CA GLN A 50 6.97 22.98 1.00
C GLN A 50 5.67 23.55 1.59
N LEU A 51 4.59 23.59 0.80
CA LEU A 51 3.28 24.08 1.22
C LEU A 51 2.50 23.04 2.03
N ILE A 52 2.97 21.79 2.04
CA ILE A 52 2.33 20.63 2.67
C ILE A 52 3.26 20.08 3.76
N ALA A 53 2.71 19.36 4.74
CA ALA A 53 3.48 18.75 5.84
C ALA A 53 4.40 19.73 6.62
N MET A 54 3.93 20.96 6.87
CA MET A 54 4.65 22.01 7.59
C MET A 54 6.01 22.41 6.97
N GLY A 55 6.25 22.11 5.69
CA GLY A 55 7.48 22.48 4.99
C GLY A 55 8.76 21.85 5.55
N LYS A 56 8.65 20.77 6.33
CA LYS A 56 9.80 20.08 6.92
C LYS A 56 10.38 19.10 5.89
N LYS A 57 11.66 19.28 5.53
CA LYS A 57 12.43 18.35 4.69
C LYS A 57 12.87 17.11 5.47
#